data_AF-A0A8C2FIN3-F1
#
_entry.id   AF-A0A8C2FIN3-F1
#
_cell.length_a   1.000
_cell.length_b   1.000
_cell.length_c   1.000
_cell.angle_alpha   90.00
_cell.angle_beta   90.00
_cell.angle_gamma   90.00
#
_symmetry.space_group_name_H-M   'P 1'
#
loop_
_entity.id
_entity.type
_entity.pdbx_description
1 polymer ?
#
loop_
_entity_poly.entity_id
_entity_poly.type
_entity_poly.pdbx_seq_one_letter_code
_entity_poly.pdbx_strand_id
1 'polypeptide(L)' 'MMDTLTLNVGGHLYTTSLSTLQRYPDSMLGAMFRGDFPTARDAQGNYFIDRDGPLFRYILNFLRTSKLTLP' A
#
# COMPACT_ATOMS: atom_id res chain seq x y z
N MET A 1 4.51 -4.66 -18.39
CA MET A 1 3.50 -3.69 -17.92
C MET A 1 3.56 -3.71 -16.41
N MET A 2 3.78 -2.58 -15.72
CA MET A 2 3.74 -2.59 -14.26
C MET A 2 2.27 -2.51 -13.85
N ASP A 3 1.73 -3.61 -13.31
CA ASP A 3 0.36 -3.63 -12.80
C ASP A 3 0.27 -2.68 -11.60
N THR A 4 -0.50 -1.60 -11.80
CA THR A 4 -0.80 -0.62 -10.76
C THR A 4 -2.12 -0.96 -10.09
N LEU A 5 -2.24 -0.59 -8.82
CA LEU A 5 -3.44 -0.74 -8.04
C LEU A 5 -3.68 0.51 -7.20
N THR A 6 -4.93 0.68 -6.78
CA THR A 6 -5.35 1.77 -5.92
C THR A 6 -5.60 1.26 -4.50
N LEU A 7 -5.02 1.97 -3.54
CA LEU A 7 -5.23 1.81 -2.11
C LEU A 7 -6.12 2.96 -1.62
N ASN A 8 -7.16 2.64 -0.87
CA ASN A 8 -7.90 3.58 -0.07
C ASN A 8 -7.45 3.46 1.39
N VAL A 9 -6.70 4.45 1.88
CA VAL A 9 -6.13 4.46 3.23
C VAL A 9 -6.86 5.49 4.08
N GLY A 10 -7.82 5.05 4.89
CA GLY A 10 -8.66 5.94 5.70
C GLY A 10 -9.33 7.05 4.89
N GLY A 11 -9.76 6.76 3.66
CA GLY A 11 -10.35 7.73 2.72
C GLY A 11 -9.36 8.39 1.76
N HIS A 12 -8.05 8.22 1.94
CA HIS A 12 -7.02 8.81 1.08
C HIS A 12 -6.60 7.80 0.00
N LEU A 13 -6.78 8.18 -1.27
CA LEU A 13 -6.44 7.33 -2.40
C LEU A 13 -4.96 7.45 -2.77
N TYR A 14 -4.29 6.31 -2.86
CA TYR A 14 -2.94 6.19 -3.38
C TYR A 14 -2.90 5.20 -4.55
N THR A 15 -2.13 5.52 -5.58
CA THR A 15 -1.82 4.58 -6.66
C THR A 15 -0.36 4.14 -6.54
N THR A 16 -0.13 2.84 -6.63
CA THR A 16 1.21 2.24 -6.57
C THR A 16 1.26 0.93 -7.34
N SER A 17 2.45 0.35 -7.50
CA SER A 17 2.63 -0.97 -8.13
C SER A 17 2.60 -2.10 -7.11
N LEU A 18 2.22 -3.30 -7.56
CA LEU A 18 2.31 -4.51 -6.74
C LEU A 18 3.76 -4.74 -6.26
N SER A 19 4.74 -4.50 -7.12
CA SER A 19 6.17 -4.61 -6.80
C SER A 19 6.61 -3.68 -5.67
N THR A 20 6.00 -2.50 -5.53
CA THR A 20 6.30 -1.58 -4.43
C THR A 20 5.80 -2.15 -3.10
N LEU A 21 4.59 -2.70 -3.09
CA LEU A 21 3.97 -3.25 -1.88
C LEU A 21 4.62 -4.56 -1.43
N GLN A 22 5.07 -5.37 -2.38
CA GLN A 22 5.75 -6.64 -2.13
C GLN A 22 7.26 -6.49 -1.88
N ARG A 23 7.82 -5.28 -1.89
CA ARG A 23 9.27 -5.07 -1.76
C ARG A 23 9.86 -5.69 -0.48
N TYR A 24 9.08 -5.68 0.59
CA TYR A 24 9.41 -6.36 1.85
C TYR A 24 8.36 -7.43 2.10
N PRO A 25 8.54 -8.66 1.59
CA PRO A 25 7.52 -9.71 1.62
C PRO A 25 7.06 -10.07 3.04
N ASP A 26 7.95 -9.99 4.01
CA ASP A 26 7.67 -10.34 5.42
C ASP A 26 6.98 -9.22 6.20
N SER A 27 6.73 -8.07 5.56
CA SER A 27 5.92 -7.00 6.14
C SER A 27 4.43 -7.29 6.01
N MET A 28 3.60 -6.60 6.80
CA MET A 28 2.13 -6.69 6.67
C MET A 28 1.66 -6.38 5.25
N LEU A 29 2.19 -5.33 4.61
CA LEU A 29 1.82 -4.99 3.22
C LEU A 29 2.32 -6.05 2.23
N GLY A 30 3.51 -6.61 2.45
CA GLY A 30 4.00 -7.74 1.66
C GLY A 30 3.03 -8.92 1.71
N ALA A 31 2.65 -9.34 2.92
CA ALA A 31 1.73 -10.44 3.15
C ALA A 31 0.33 -10.20 2.57
N MET A 32 -0.25 -9.00 2.76
CA MET A 32 -1.56 -8.63 2.21
C MET A 32 -1.62 -8.78 0.69
N PHE A 33 -0.54 -8.41 0.00
CA PHE A 33 -0.50 -8.38 -1.46
C PHE A 33 0.18 -9.60 -2.08
N ARG A 34 0.59 -10.60 -1.30
CA ARG A 34 0.95 -11.96 -1.80
C ARG A 34 -0.27 -12.86 -2.02
N GLY A 35 -1.44 -12.46 -1.54
CA GLY A 35 -2.65 -13.27 -1.57
C GLY A 35 -2.81 -14.19 -0.35
N ASP A 36 -1.95 -14.02 0.66
CA ASP A 36 -1.96 -14.84 1.88
C ASP A 36 -3.16 -14.50 2.80
N PHE A 37 -3.80 -13.34 2.61
CA PHE A 37 -4.86 -12.83 3.48
C PHE A 37 -6.04 -12.22 2.69
N PRO A 38 -7.28 -12.37 3.19
CA PRO A 38 -8.41 -11.58 2.71
C PRO A 38 -8.11 -10.10 2.90
N THR A 39 -8.30 -9.30 1.85
CA THR A 39 -8.10 -7.86 1.89
C THR A 39 -9.44 -7.15 1.74
N ALA A 40 -9.71 -6.22 2.66
CA ALA A 40 -10.90 -5.39 2.58
C ALA A 40 -10.87 -4.54 1.31
N ARG A 41 -12.05 -4.25 0.76
CA ARG A 41 -12.22 -3.34 -0.37
C ARG A 41 -13.26 -2.28 -0.04
N ASP A 42 -13.09 -1.08 -0.57
CA ASP A 42 -14.09 -0.03 -0.50
C ASP A 42 -15.22 -0.27 -1.52
N ALA A 43 -16.23 0.61 -1.52
CA ALA A 43 -17.37 0.53 -2.43
C ALA A 43 -17.00 0.65 -3.92
N GLN A 44 -15.79 1.13 -4.23
CA GLN A 44 -15.25 1.26 -5.59
C GLN A 44 -14.32 0.09 -5.95
N GLY A 45 -14.13 -0.86 -5.05
CA GLY A 45 -13.27 -2.04 -5.26
C GLY A 45 -11.79 -1.80 -5.00
N ASN A 46 -11.38 -0.63 -4.50
CA ASN A 46 -9.99 -0.35 -4.11
C ASN A 46 -9.65 -1.10 -2.82
N TYR A 47 -8.39 -1.49 -2.66
CA TYR A 47 -7.94 -2.12 -1.42
C TYR A 47 -8.04 -1.13 -0.26
N PHE A 48 -8.77 -1.49 0.78
CA PHE A 48 -9.02 -0.63 1.92
C PHE A 48 -8.04 -0.93 3.07
N ILE A 49 -7.44 0.12 3.61
CA ILE A 49 -6.56 0.09 4.79
C ILE A 49 -7.11 1.09 5.80
N ASP A 50 -7.54 0.59 6.95
CA ASP A 50 -8.09 1.40 8.04
C ASP A 50 -6.96 2.07 8.85
N ARG A 51 -6.26 3.03 8.22
CA ARG A 51 -5.13 3.79 8.80
C ARG A 51 -5.13 5.23 8.29
N ASP A 52 -4.30 6.06 8.94
CA ASP A 52 -4.11 7.45 8.56
C ASP A 52 -3.51 7.60 7.16
N GLY A 53 -4.27 8.22 6.27
CA GLY A 53 -3.89 8.42 4.88
C GLY A 53 -2.65 9.30 4.69
N PRO A 54 -2.57 10.51 5.26
CA PRO A 54 -1.42 11.40 5.10
C PRO A 54 -0.09 10.80 5.56
N LEU A 55 -0.06 10.10 6.70
CA LEU A 55 1.12 9.41 7.20
C LEU A 55 1.53 8.23 6.30
N PHE A 56 0.57 7.57 5.65
CA PHE A 56 0.85 6.46 4.74
C PHE A 56 1.76 6.85 3.56
N ARG A 57 1.80 8.13 3.17
CA ARG A 57 2.75 8.64 2.16
C ARG A 57 4.20 8.30 2.50
N TYR A 58 4.58 8.39 3.79
CA TYR A 58 5.95 8.08 4.22
C TYR A 58 6.25 6.60 4.10
N ILE A 59 5.27 5.74 4.38
CA ILE A 59 5.38 4.29 4.18
C ILE A 59 5.59 3.99 2.70
N LEU A 60 4.76 4.54 1.80
CA LEU A 60 4.92 4.34 0.35
C LEU A 60 6.27 4.86 -0.16
N ASN A 61 6.74 6.02 0.32
CA ASN A 61 8.03 6.56 -0.06
C ASN A 61 9.19 5.69 0.42
N PHE A 62 9.09 5.14 1.63
CA PHE A 62 10.05 4.16 2.12
C PHE A 62 10.05 2.89 1.26
N LEU A 63 8.88 2.36 0.91
CA LEU A 63 8.79 1.20 0.01
C LEU A 63 9.38 1.49 -1.38
N ARG A 64 9.27 2.71 -1.90
CA ARG A 64 9.83 3.10 -3.21
C ARG A 64 11.34 3.31 -3.19
N THR A 65 11.89 3.88 -2.12
CA THR A 65 13.28 4.35 -2.09
C THR A 65 14.19 3.55 -1.15
N SER A 66 13.63 2.71 -0.28
CA SER A 66 14.30 2.07 0.86
C SER A 66 14.95 3.06 1.82
N LYS A 67 14.48 4.32 1.85
CA LYS A 67 14.97 5.38 2.73
C LYS A 67 13.80 6.06 3.42
N LEU A 68 13.97 6.36 4.70
CA LEU A 68 12.99 7.12 5.47
C LEU A 68 13.38 8.60 5.43
N THR A 69 12.60 9.40 4.71
CA THR A 69 12.75 10.86 4.68
C THR A 69 11.54 11.49 5.34
N LEU A 70 11.79 12.12 6.49
CA LEU A 70 10.81 12.89 7.26
C LEU A 70 11.06 14.39 7.05
N PRO A 71 10.06 15.26 7.31
CA PRO A 71 10.24 16.70 7.33
C PRO A 71 11.29 17.15 8.34
#